data_AF-A0A0A0CX98-F1
#
_entry.id   AF-A0A0A0CX98-F1
#
_cell.length_a   1.000
_cell.length_b   1.000
_cell.length_c   1.000
_cell.angle_alpha   90.00
_cell.angle_beta   90.00
_cell.angle_gamma   90.00
#
_symmetry.space_group_name_H-M   'P 1'
#
loop_
_entity.id
_entity.type
_entity.pdbx_description
1 polymer ?
#
loop_
_entity_poly.entity_id
_entity_poly.type
_entity_poly.pdbx_seq_one_letter_code
_entity_poly.pdbx_strand_id
1 'polypeptide(L)' 'LAAPDQAVATQPGRLARRATVVAEAAGMERDRLLRWVLAASSLSAVWSLDDGEDGDHPAIDLAVAEMALAELG' A
#
# COMPACT_ATOMS: atom_id res chain seq x y z
N LEU A 1 10.46 -2.73 16.81
CA LEU A 1 9.32 -2.92 15.91
C LEU A 1 9.91 -3.11 14.52
N ALA A 2 10.07 -4.36 14.08
CA ALA A 2 10.69 -4.66 12.80
C ALA A 2 9.72 -4.31 11.68
N ALA A 3 10.15 -3.46 10.73
CA ALA A 3 9.43 -3.23 9.50
C ALA A 3 9.15 -4.60 8.83
N PRO A 4 7.93 -4.87 8.35
CA PRO A 4 7.65 -6.10 7.64
C PRO A 4 8.58 -6.18 6.43
N ASP A 5 9.31 -7.31 6.35
CA ASP A 5 10.31 -7.60 5.31
C ASP A 5 9.77 -7.25 3.92
N GLN A 6 10.50 -6.37 3.23
CA GLN A 6 10.14 -5.72 1.96
C GLN A 6 9.69 -6.74 0.89
N ALA A 7 10.25 -7.95 0.91
CA ALA A 7 9.92 -9.04 -0.02
C ALA A 7 8.53 -9.66 0.19
N VAL A 8 7.83 -9.34 1.28
CA VAL A 8 6.52 -9.91 1.63
C VAL A 8 5.37 -8.95 1.30
N ALA A 9 5.61 -7.64 1.34
CA ALA A 9 4.57 -6.63 1.10
C ALA A 9 4.23 -6.46 -0.39
N THR A 10 5.21 -6.64 -1.27
CA THR A 10 5.11 -6.42 -2.72
C THR A 10 4.81 -7.67 -3.55
N GLN A 11 4.51 -8.81 -2.92
CA GLN A 11 4.19 -10.03 -3.67
C GLN A 11 2.84 -9.91 -4.38
N PRO A 12 2.79 -10.15 -5.72
CA PRO A 12 1.56 -10.11 -6.49
C PRO A 12 0.48 -11.02 -5.88
N GLY A 13 -0.74 -10.49 -5.71
CA GLY A 13 -1.88 -11.22 -5.14
C GLY A 13 -1.91 -11.34 -3.60
N ARG A 14 -0.80 -11.03 -2.90
CA ARG A 14 -0.78 -11.04 -1.44
C ARG A 14 -1.48 -9.81 -0.86
N LEU A 15 -1.33 -8.65 -1.51
CA LEU A 15 -2.08 -7.43 -1.21
C LEU A 15 -3.58 -7.69 -1.36
N ALA A 16 -4.02 -8.27 -2.48
CA ALA A 16 -5.42 -8.60 -2.74
C ALA A 16 -6.03 -9.48 -1.63
N ARG A 17 -5.36 -10.58 -1.28
CA ARG A 17 -5.84 -11.51 -0.25
C ARG A 17 -5.90 -10.85 1.13
N ARG A 18 -4.91 -10.03 1.48
CA ARG A 18 -4.90 -9.29 2.76
C ARG A 18 -5.93 -8.18 2.78
N ALA A 19 -6.13 -7.48 1.67
CA ALA A 19 -7.14 -6.44 1.53
C ALA A 19 -8.54 -7.02 1.78
N THR A 20 -8.87 -8.19 1.24
CA THR A 20 -10.14 -8.86 1.54
C THR A 20 -10.29 -9.16 3.03
N VAL A 21 -9.28 -9.77 3.67
CA VAL A 21 -9.32 -10.10 5.11
C VAL A 21 -9.46 -8.86 5.98
N VAL A 22 -8.73 -7.79 5.67
CA VAL A 22 -8.79 -6.52 6.41
C VAL A 22 -10.12 -5.81 6.17
N ALA A 23 -10.64 -5.84 4.95
CA ALA A 23 -11.94 -5.28 4.61
C ALA A 23 -13.06 -5.97 5.39
N GLU A 24 -13.07 -7.31 5.43
CA GLU A 24 -13.99 -8.11 6.24
C GLU A 24 -13.88 -7.79 7.74
N ALA A 25 -12.65 -7.74 8.28
CA ALA A 25 -12.42 -7.43 9.69
C ALA A 25 -12.82 -6.00 10.07
N ALA A 26 -12.66 -5.04 9.15
CA ALA A 26 -13.02 -3.64 9.34
C ALA A 26 -14.50 -3.35 9.03
N GLY A 27 -15.25 -4.32 8.49
CA GLY A 27 -16.62 -4.11 8.01
C GLY A 27 -16.70 -3.09 6.86
N MET A 28 -15.69 -3.07 6.00
CA MET A 28 -15.56 -2.13 4.90
C MET A 28 -15.61 -2.86 3.55
N GLU A 29 -16.11 -2.17 2.52
CA GLU A 29 -15.98 -2.64 1.14
C GLU A 29 -14.52 -2.70 0.72
N ARG A 30 -14.11 -3.79 0.05
CA ARG A 30 -12.73 -4.00 -0.42
C ARG A 30 -12.22 -2.83 -1.26
N ASP A 31 -13.02 -2.33 -2.21
CA ASP A 31 -12.65 -1.18 -3.05
C ASP A 31 -12.43 0.09 -2.24
N ARG A 32 -13.24 0.31 -1.19
CA ARG A 32 -13.09 1.47 -0.31
C ARG A 32 -11.77 1.37 0.47
N LEU A 33 -11.42 0.18 0.93
CA LEU A 33 -10.14 -0.06 1.58
C LEU A 33 -8.97 0.14 0.60
N LEU A 34 -9.06 -0.39 -0.62
CA LEU A 34 -8.02 -0.23 -1.65
C LEU A 34 -7.80 1.25 -2.03
N ARG A 35 -8.88 2.04 -2.17
CA ARG A 35 -8.78 3.50 -2.39
C ARG A 35 -8.12 4.22 -1.22
N TRP A 36 -8.38 3.77 0.01
CA TRP A 36 -7.72 4.33 1.19
C TRP A 36 -6.23 3.99 1.22
N VAL A 37 -5.86 2.75 0.88
CA VAL A 37 -4.46 2.32 0.75
C VAL A 37 -3.74 3.15 -0.33
N LEU A 38 -4.35 3.30 -1.51
CA LEU A 38 -3.82 4.13 -2.59
C LEU A 38 -3.56 5.57 -2.14
N ALA A 39 -4.53 6.18 -1.46
CA ALA A 39 -4.40 7.55 -0.98
C ALA A 39 -3.29 7.68 0.09
N ALA A 40 -3.25 6.75 1.05
CA ALA A 40 -2.28 6.77 2.14
C ALA A 40 -0.85 6.55 1.65
N SER A 41 -0.63 5.58 0.74
CA SER A 41 0.71 5.30 0.22
C SER A 41 1.18 6.41 -0.73
N SER A 42 0.31 6.96 -1.57
CA SER A 42 0.66 8.12 -2.42
C SER A 42 1.05 9.34 -1.57
N LEU A 43 0.32 9.61 -0.47
CA LEU A 43 0.62 10.72 0.43
C LEU A 43 1.95 10.50 1.18
N SER A 44 2.21 9.28 1.64
CA SER A 44 3.48 8.90 2.27
C SER A 44 4.65 9.11 1.31
N ALA A 45 4.53 8.68 0.06
CA ALA A 45 5.54 8.92 -0.97
C ALA A 45 5.80 10.42 -1.20
N VAL A 46 4.75 11.25 -1.23
CA VAL A 46 4.92 12.71 -1.37
C VAL A 46 5.68 13.30 -0.19
N TRP A 47 5.37 12.90 1.03
CA TRP A 47 6.07 13.39 2.22
C TRP A 47 7.54 12.94 2.27
N SER A 48 7.82 11.67 1.99
CA SER A 48 9.20 11.18 1.91
C SER A 48 10.01 11.94 0.85
N LEU A 49 9.43 12.22 -0.31
CA LEU A 49 10.09 13.01 -1.36
C LEU A 49 10.31 14.47 -0.94
N ASP A 50 9.36 15.08 -0.22
CA ASP A 50 9.46 16.47 0.26
C ASP A 50 10.51 16.61 1.38
N ASP A 51 10.60 15.61 2.26
CA ASP A 51 11.60 15.55 3.34
C ASP A 51 13.02 15.21 2.83
N GLY A 52 13.18 14.98 1.52
CA GLY A 52 14.46 14.63 0.90
C GLY A 52 14.93 13.22 1.26
N GLU A 53 14.01 12.33 1.64
CA GLU A 53 14.32 10.91 1.80
C GLU A 53 14.57 10.29 0.43
N ASP A 54 15.85 10.03 0.13
CA ASP A 54 16.26 9.29 -1.06
C ASP A 54 16.34 7.79 -0.77
N GLY A 55 15.95 6.96 -1.74
CA GLY A 55 16.13 5.49 -1.69
C GLY A 55 14.83 4.69 -1.63
N ASP A 56 14.82 3.61 -0.86
CA ASP A 56 13.78 2.58 -0.93
C ASP A 56 12.41 3.04 -0.40
N HIS A 57 12.36 4.02 0.51
CA HIS A 57 11.12 4.45 1.17
C HIS A 57 10.04 5.00 0.20
N PRO A 58 10.31 6.08 -0.56
CA PRO A 58 9.34 6.59 -1.53
C PRO A 58 9.04 5.56 -2.64
N ALA A 59 10.01 4.73 -3.01
CA ALA A 59 9.83 3.66 -4.00
C ALA A 59 8.86 2.57 -3.51
N ILE A 60 8.94 2.18 -2.23
CA ILE A 60 8.03 1.20 -1.62
C ILE A 60 6.60 1.75 -1.58
N ASP A 61 6.44 3.00 -1.15
CA ASP A 61 5.12 3.63 -1.05
C ASP A 61 4.44 3.77 -2.43
N LEU A 62 5.22 4.13 -3.45
CA LEU A 62 4.76 4.13 -4.84
C LEU A 62 4.40 2.73 -5.33
N ALA A 63 5.21 1.70 -5.04
CA ALA A 63 4.89 0.32 -5.42
C ALA A 63 3.58 -0.17 -4.77
N VAL A 64 3.33 0.21 -3.51
CA VAL A 64 2.06 -0.09 -2.83
C VAL A 64 0.89 0.65 -3.49
N ALA A 65 1.08 1.92 -3.87
CA ALA A 65 0.07 2.70 -4.59
C ALA A 65 -0.29 2.04 -5.92
N GLU A 66 0.71 1.64 -6.71
CA GLU A 66 0.51 0.97 -8.01
C GLU A 66 -0.23 -0.36 -7.88
N MET A 67 0.15 -1.19 -6.90
CA MET A 67 -0.58 -2.44 -6.64
C MET A 67 -2.04 -2.19 -6.23
N ALA A 68 -2.29 -1.20 -5.38
CA ALA A 68 -3.66 -0.86 -4.96
C ALA A 68 -4.50 -0.35 -6.15
N LEU A 69 -3.90 0.44 -7.05
CA LEU A 69 -4.53 0.92 -8.26
C LEU A 69 -4.86 -0.23 -9.23
N ALA A 70 -3.92 -1.16 -9.45
CA ALA A 70 -4.12 -2.33 -10.31
C ALA A 70 -5.24 -3.26 -9.82
N GLU A 71 -5.47 -3.31 -8.50
CA GLU A 71 -6.54 -4.13 -7.89
C GLU A 71 -7.94 -3.49 -7.97
N LEU A 72 -8.03 -2.18 -8.28
CA LEU A 72 -9.29 -1.44 -8.38
C LEU A 72 -9.97 -1.57 -9.76
N GLY A 73 -9.28 -2.08 -10.78
CA GLY A 73 -9.84 -2.32 -12.12
C GLY A 73 -8.90 -1.91 -13.25
#